data_AF-A0A9Q7K680-F1
#
_entry.id   AF-A0A9Q7K680-F1
#
_cell.length_a   1.000
_cell.length_b   1.000
_cell.length_c   1.000
_cell.angle_alpha   90.00
_cell.angle_beta   90.00
_cell.angle_gamma   90.00
#
_symmetry.space_group_name_H-M   'P 1'
#
loop_
_entity.id
_entity.type
_entity.pdbx_description
1 polymer ?
#
loop_
_entity_poly.entity_id
_entity_poly.type
_entity_poly.pdbx_seq_one_letter_code
_entity_poly.pdbx_strand_id
1 'polypeptide(L)'
;MNTENNFAQLYTELSLNPDLPTLTERCKLLTEILLDCKSLPQTQPVCRCLGAWLEKVKTSLTESMRDFQVVEFEDEAEQPRQKEWLLEDTETKCDYCRALNHVLLVSHFDRDMLPHLTGLLHDITHSMAADVVAPQRAETVIHIIS
;
A
#
# COMPACT_ATOMS: atom_id res chain seq x y z
N MET A 1 -5.47 -30.39 7.32
CA MET A 1 -4.38 -30.20 6.34
C MET A 1 -4.99 -29.55 5.09
N ASN A 2 -5.23 -28.22 5.13
CA ASN A 2 -5.83 -27.45 4.02
C ASN A 2 -5.19 -26.04 3.88
N THR A 3 -4.20 -25.73 4.71
CA THR A 3 -3.66 -24.37 4.84
C THR A 3 -2.63 -24.06 3.75
N GLU A 4 -1.95 -25.08 3.21
CA GLU A 4 -0.89 -24.91 2.21
C GLU A 4 -1.42 -24.51 0.82
N ASN A 5 -2.62 -24.96 0.44
CA ASN A 5 -3.19 -24.67 -0.89
C ASN A 5 -3.72 -23.23 -1.05
N ASN A 6 -4.13 -22.56 0.03
CA ASN A 6 -4.66 -21.19 -0.05
C ASN A 6 -3.54 -20.16 -0.31
N PHE A 7 -2.35 -20.36 0.24
CA PHE A 7 -1.25 -19.40 0.04
C PHE A 7 -0.73 -19.40 -1.38
N ALA A 8 -0.69 -20.56 -2.07
CA ALA A 8 -0.26 -20.63 -3.47
C ALA A 8 -1.18 -19.81 -4.40
N GLN A 9 -2.48 -19.78 -4.13
CA GLN A 9 -3.43 -18.97 -4.90
C GLN A 9 -3.20 -17.46 -4.72
N LEU A 10 -2.82 -17.00 -3.53
CA LEU A 10 -2.52 -15.58 -3.26
C LEU A 10 -1.32 -15.06 -4.07
N TYR A 11 -0.37 -15.92 -4.41
CA TYR A 11 0.74 -15.56 -5.31
C TYR A 11 0.40 -15.68 -6.80
N THR A 12 -0.65 -16.43 -7.15
CA THR A 12 -1.07 -16.61 -8.55
C THR A 12 -1.70 -15.34 -9.12
N GLU A 13 -2.42 -14.59 -8.29
CA GLU A 13 -2.99 -13.29 -8.65
C GLU A 13 -1.90 -12.25 -9.01
N LEU A 14 -0.73 -12.29 -8.34
CA LEU A 14 0.40 -11.41 -8.67
C LEU A 14 0.95 -11.65 -10.08
N SER A 15 0.87 -12.89 -10.58
CA SER A 15 1.30 -13.25 -11.94
C SER A 15 0.43 -12.63 -13.03
N LEU A 16 -0.73 -12.09 -12.69
CA LEU A 16 -1.63 -11.41 -13.63
C LEU A 16 -1.25 -9.93 -13.86
N ASN A 17 -0.16 -9.44 -13.26
CA ASN A 17 0.26 -8.04 -13.30
C ASN A 17 -0.90 -7.06 -13.00
N PRO A 18 -1.52 -7.16 -11.81
CA PRO A 18 -2.58 -6.24 -11.42
C PRO A 18 -2.10 -4.79 -11.41
N ASP A 19 -3.03 -3.87 -11.65
CA ASP A 19 -2.77 -2.43 -11.58
C ASP A 19 -2.58 -1.96 -10.12
N LEU A 20 -2.08 -0.73 -9.96
CA LEU A 20 -1.78 -0.15 -8.66
C LEU A 20 -3.00 -0.09 -7.70
N PRO A 21 -4.21 0.29 -8.15
CA PRO A 21 -5.42 0.18 -7.32
C PRO A 21 -5.71 -1.25 -6.85
N THR A 22 -5.61 -2.24 -7.73
CA THR A 22 -5.84 -3.64 -7.35
C THR A 22 -4.78 -4.14 -6.36
N LEU A 23 -3.51 -3.76 -6.56
CA LEU A 23 -2.41 -4.09 -5.66
C LEU A 23 -2.65 -3.54 -4.24
N THR A 24 -3.05 -2.28 -4.13
CA THR A 24 -3.29 -1.61 -2.84
C THR A 24 -4.55 -2.11 -2.14
N GLU A 25 -5.63 -2.40 -2.88
CA GLU A 25 -6.83 -3.03 -2.31
C GLU A 25 -6.52 -4.42 -1.75
N ARG A 26 -5.67 -5.19 -2.44
CA ARG A 26 -5.25 -6.50 -1.92
C ARG A 26 -4.42 -6.37 -0.64
N CYS A 27 -3.57 -5.35 -0.54
CA CYS A 27 -2.85 -5.05 0.70
C CYS A 27 -3.82 -4.75 1.85
N LYS A 28 -4.87 -3.94 1.62
CA LYS A 28 -5.91 -3.67 2.63
C LYS A 28 -6.54 -4.95 3.16
N LEU A 29 -7.04 -5.81 2.26
CA LEU A 29 -7.66 -7.08 2.65
C LEU A 29 -6.72 -7.95 3.50
N LEU A 30 -5.43 -8.01 3.15
CA LEU A 30 -4.44 -8.74 3.93
C LEU A 30 -4.23 -8.13 5.32
N THR A 31 -4.24 -6.80 5.44
CA THR A 31 -4.17 -6.15 6.77
C THR A 31 -5.42 -6.34 7.61
N GLU A 32 -6.61 -6.40 7.01
CA GLU A 32 -7.85 -6.76 7.72
C GLU A 32 -7.76 -8.18 8.31
N ILE A 33 -7.26 -9.13 7.52
CA ILE A 33 -6.99 -10.50 8.01
C ILE A 33 -5.96 -10.50 9.14
N LEU A 34 -4.96 -9.60 9.10
CA LEU A 34 -3.97 -9.46 10.17
C LEU A 34 -4.58 -8.97 11.51
N LEU A 35 -5.63 -8.14 11.48
CA LEU A 35 -6.32 -7.70 12.71
C LEU A 35 -6.99 -8.88 13.44
N ASP A 36 -7.43 -9.88 12.69
CA ASP A 36 -8.05 -11.09 13.23
C ASP A 36 -7.03 -12.11 13.76
N CYS A 37 -5.75 -11.99 13.38
CA CYS A 37 -4.69 -12.86 13.88
C CYS A 37 -4.46 -12.62 15.38
N LYS A 38 -4.46 -13.69 16.18
CA LYS A 38 -4.27 -13.61 17.65
C LYS A 38 -2.93 -14.14 18.12
N SER A 39 -2.07 -14.55 17.20
CA SER A 39 -0.76 -15.15 17.49
C SER A 39 0.20 -15.04 16.31
N LEU A 40 1.51 -15.05 16.61
CA LEU A 40 2.57 -15.00 15.61
C LEU A 40 2.47 -16.09 14.52
N PRO A 41 2.16 -17.37 14.82
CA PRO A 41 2.03 -18.38 13.77
C PRO A 41 0.92 -18.09 12.75
N GLN A 42 -0.14 -17.39 13.15
CA GLN A 42 -1.21 -16.96 12.24
C GLN A 42 -0.80 -15.73 11.42
N THR A 43 -0.09 -14.79 12.05
CA THR A 43 0.41 -13.55 11.43
C THR A 43 1.44 -13.83 10.33
N GLN A 44 2.39 -14.74 10.57
CA GLN A 44 3.53 -14.98 9.68
C GLN A 44 3.18 -15.24 8.21
N PRO A 45 2.28 -16.18 7.86
CA PRO A 45 2.01 -16.45 6.46
C PRO A 45 1.26 -15.31 5.76
N VAL A 46 0.44 -14.55 6.50
CA VAL A 46 -0.24 -13.36 5.98
C VAL A 46 0.77 -12.23 5.75
N CYS A 47 1.70 -11.98 6.68
CA CYS A 47 2.77 -11.00 6.50
C CYS A 47 3.72 -11.35 5.35
N ARG A 48 4.00 -12.64 5.10
CA ARG A 48 4.79 -13.07 3.92
C ARG A 48 4.07 -12.72 2.62
N CYS A 49 2.77 -13.01 2.57
CA CYS A 49 1.95 -12.67 1.41
C CYS A 49 1.91 -11.15 1.21
N LEU A 50 1.57 -10.39 2.26
CA LEU A 50 1.54 -8.94 2.23
C LEU A 50 2.87 -8.34 1.78
N GLY A 51 4.00 -8.90 2.23
CA GLY A 51 5.33 -8.48 1.78
C GLY A 51 5.50 -8.57 0.27
N ALA A 52 5.07 -9.66 -0.35
CA ALA A 52 5.15 -9.81 -1.81
C ALA A 52 4.28 -8.79 -2.57
N TRP A 53 3.08 -8.49 -2.06
CA TRP A 53 2.20 -7.48 -2.63
C TRP A 53 2.78 -6.07 -2.48
N LEU A 54 3.31 -5.73 -1.30
CA LEU A 54 3.95 -4.43 -1.05
C LEU A 54 5.20 -4.20 -1.92
N GLU A 55 6.01 -5.22 -2.20
CA GLU A 55 7.12 -5.10 -3.16
C GLU A 55 6.62 -4.76 -4.57
N LYS A 56 5.49 -5.34 -4.98
CA LYS A 56 4.90 -5.05 -6.30
C LYS A 56 4.27 -3.66 -6.34
N VAL A 57 3.64 -3.19 -5.26
CA VAL A 57 3.19 -1.80 -5.09
C VAL A 57 4.37 -0.85 -5.24
N LYS A 58 5.47 -1.08 -4.51
CA LYS A 58 6.67 -0.25 -4.57
C LYS A 58 7.24 -0.15 -5.98
N THR A 59 7.33 -1.29 -6.67
CA THR A 59 7.82 -1.35 -8.05
C THR A 59 6.91 -0.54 -8.99
N SER A 60 5.59 -0.71 -8.88
CA SER A 60 4.62 0.01 -9.71
C SER A 60 4.59 1.52 -9.45
N LEU A 61 4.77 1.95 -8.20
CA LEU A 61 4.93 3.37 -7.84
C LEU A 61 6.20 3.96 -8.46
N THR A 62 7.33 3.24 -8.34
CA THR A 62 8.62 3.69 -8.90
C THR A 62 8.55 3.82 -10.43
N GLU A 63 7.90 2.87 -11.10
CA GLU A 63 7.66 2.92 -12.55
C GLU A 63 6.78 4.14 -12.90
N SER A 64 5.69 4.35 -12.17
CA SER A 64 4.80 5.48 -12.38
C SER A 64 5.51 6.84 -12.21
N MET A 65 6.38 6.99 -11.21
CA MET A 65 7.14 8.22 -10.98
C MET A 65 8.13 8.53 -12.11
N ARG A 66 8.77 7.51 -12.69
CA ARG A 66 9.66 7.70 -13.85
C ARG A 66 8.91 8.25 -15.06
N ASP A 67 7.67 7.84 -15.26
CA ASP A 67 6.84 8.35 -16.36
C ASP A 67 6.53 9.85 -16.18
N PHE A 68 6.45 10.37 -14.95
CA PHE A 68 6.24 11.80 -14.69
C PHE A 68 7.53 12.63 -14.84
N GLN A 69 8.69 12.10 -14.43
CA GLN A 69 9.98 12.80 -14.58
C GLN A 69 10.38 13.03 -16.05
N VAL A 70 9.90 12.19 -16.98
CA VAL A 70 10.22 12.33 -18.42
C VAL A 70 9.38 13.44 -19.10
N VAL A 71 8.28 13.89 -18.50
CA VAL A 71 7.34 14.86 -19.09
C VAL A 71 7.67 16.32 -18.76
N GLU A 72 8.68 16.60 -17.93
CA GLU A 72 8.99 17.95 -17.42
C GLU A 72 9.53 19.00 -18.43
N PHE A 73 9.45 18.79 -19.75
CA PHE A 73 9.97 19.77 -20.72
C PHE A 73 8.98 20.40 -21.70
N GLU A 74 7.68 20.12 -21.62
CA GLU A 74 6.71 20.76 -22.51
C GLU A 74 5.45 21.23 -21.76
N ASP A 75 5.38 22.55 -21.57
CA ASP A 75 4.27 23.42 -21.13
C ASP A 75 3.90 23.54 -19.64
N GLU A 76 3.92 24.80 -19.19
CA GLU A 76 3.45 25.31 -17.91
C GLU A 76 1.93 25.14 -17.75
N ALA A 77 1.49 24.06 -17.10
CA ALA A 77 0.19 23.99 -16.45
C ALA A 77 0.39 23.28 -15.10
N GLU A 78 0.03 23.92 -13.99
CA GLU A 78 0.35 23.58 -12.58
C GLU A 78 -0.09 22.20 -12.03
N GLN A 79 -0.52 21.25 -12.87
CA GLN A 79 -1.02 19.92 -12.47
C GLN A 79 0.04 18.81 -12.22
N PRO A 80 1.21 18.77 -12.87
CA PRO A 80 2.19 17.67 -12.70
C PRO A 80 2.78 17.61 -11.28
N ARG A 81 3.17 18.76 -10.72
CA ARG A 81 3.86 18.82 -9.41
C ARG A 81 3.01 18.31 -8.25
N GLN A 82 1.70 18.60 -8.26
CA GLN A 82 0.78 18.12 -7.22
C GLN A 82 0.66 16.59 -7.26
N LYS A 83 0.66 15.99 -8.46
CA LYS A 83 0.58 14.54 -8.64
C LYS A 83 1.87 13.84 -8.23
N GLU A 84 3.02 14.44 -8.51
CA GLU A 84 4.33 13.95 -8.06
C GLU A 84 4.44 13.93 -6.54
N TRP A 85 4.08 15.02 -5.85
CA TRP A 85 4.09 15.08 -4.37
C TRP A 85 3.16 14.05 -3.71
N LEU A 86 1.99 13.81 -4.29
CA LEU A 86 1.07 12.77 -3.81
C LEU A 86 1.66 11.37 -3.99
N LEU A 87 2.36 11.13 -5.10
CA LEU A 87 3.05 9.86 -5.33
C LEU A 87 4.23 9.67 -4.37
N GLU A 88 4.99 10.72 -4.05
CA GLU A 88 6.05 10.69 -3.03
C GLU A 88 5.51 10.35 -1.63
N ASP A 89 4.36 10.94 -1.25
CA ASP A 89 3.69 10.62 0.01
C ASP A 89 3.16 9.17 0.02
N THR A 90 2.59 8.72 -1.10
CA THR A 90 2.13 7.33 -1.28
C THR A 90 3.30 6.34 -1.23
N GLU A 91 4.43 6.68 -1.84
CA GLU A 91 5.68 5.89 -1.81
C GLU A 91 6.22 5.79 -0.38
N THR A 92 6.22 6.90 0.36
CA THR A 92 6.63 6.94 1.76
C THR A 92 5.74 6.04 2.63
N LYS A 93 4.41 6.10 2.45
CA LYS A 93 3.46 5.20 3.12
C LYS A 93 3.71 3.73 2.76
N CYS A 94 4.05 3.43 1.51
CA CYS A 94 4.42 2.08 1.08
C CYS A 94 5.67 1.58 1.84
N ASP A 95 6.70 2.42 1.97
CA ASP A 95 7.92 2.06 2.70
C ASP A 95 7.66 1.88 4.21
N TYR A 96 6.79 2.67 4.82
CA TYR A 96 6.34 2.43 6.19
C TYR A 96 5.62 1.09 6.34
N CYS A 97 4.72 0.75 5.41
CA CYS A 97 4.05 -0.55 5.42
C CYS A 97 5.05 -1.70 5.30
N ARG A 98 6.06 -1.57 4.42
CA ARG A 98 7.12 -2.58 4.23
C ARG A 98 7.95 -2.76 5.49
N ALA A 99 8.38 -1.66 6.11
CA ALA A 99 9.17 -1.69 7.34
C ALA A 99 8.39 -2.34 8.49
N LEU A 100 7.13 -1.94 8.68
CA LEU A 100 6.30 -2.46 9.75
C LEU A 100 5.91 -3.94 9.52
N ASN A 101 5.62 -4.33 8.28
CA ASN A 101 5.41 -5.73 7.93
C ASN A 101 6.67 -6.58 8.16
N HIS A 102 7.86 -6.01 7.92
CA HIS A 102 9.12 -6.69 8.24
C HIS A 102 9.28 -6.91 9.75
N VAL A 103 8.98 -5.90 10.58
CA VAL A 103 8.99 -6.04 12.06
C VAL A 103 8.08 -7.18 12.50
N LEU A 104 6.85 -7.25 11.98
CA LEU A 104 5.89 -8.33 12.28
C LEU A 104 6.41 -9.72 11.87
N LEU A 105 7.30 -9.80 10.90
CA LEU A 105 7.77 -11.05 10.31
C LEU A 105 9.04 -11.60 10.97
N VAL A 106 9.96 -10.73 11.41
CA VAL A 106 11.29 -11.14 11.90
C VAL A 106 11.62 -10.72 13.33
N SER A 107 10.87 -9.78 13.92
CA SER A 107 11.24 -9.23 15.23
C SER A 107 10.58 -9.98 16.38
N HIS A 108 11.22 -9.91 17.54
CA HIS A 108 10.59 -10.24 18.82
C HIS A 108 9.96 -8.98 19.40
N PHE A 109 8.70 -9.09 19.80
CA PHE A 109 7.95 -8.03 20.46
C PHE A 109 7.01 -8.67 21.48
N ASP A 110 6.62 -7.87 22.48
CA ASP A 110 5.71 -8.32 23.52
C ASP A 110 4.32 -8.61 22.94
N ARG A 111 3.60 -9.54 23.57
CA ARG A 111 2.31 -10.02 23.05
C ARG A 111 1.27 -8.91 22.94
N ASP A 112 1.33 -7.93 23.82
CA ASP A 112 0.48 -6.74 23.85
C ASP A 112 0.80 -5.75 22.71
N MET A 113 2.00 -5.79 22.14
CA MET A 113 2.36 -4.96 20.98
C MET A 113 1.71 -5.46 19.68
N LEU A 114 1.42 -6.76 19.57
CA LEU A 114 0.90 -7.35 18.32
C LEU A 114 -0.33 -6.60 17.75
N PRO A 115 -1.40 -6.33 18.53
CA PRO A 115 -2.58 -5.63 18.02
C PRO A 115 -2.29 -4.18 17.60
N HIS A 116 -1.31 -3.54 18.22
CA HIS A 116 -0.92 -2.16 17.90
C HIS A 116 -0.10 -2.11 16.60
N LEU A 117 0.81 -3.06 16.41
CA LEU A 117 1.60 -3.16 15.18
C LEU A 117 0.73 -3.54 13.98
N THR A 118 -0.20 -4.48 14.14
CA THR A 118 -1.14 -4.83 13.06
C THR A 118 -2.15 -3.72 12.79
N GLY A 119 -2.63 -3.03 13.83
CA GLY A 119 -3.49 -1.84 13.70
C GLY A 119 -2.81 -0.70 12.95
N LEU A 120 -1.59 -0.35 13.33
CA LEU A 120 -0.83 0.70 12.64
C LEU A 120 -0.56 0.35 11.18
N LEU A 121 -0.23 -0.93 10.90
CA LEU A 121 -0.02 -1.39 9.53
C LEU A 121 -1.31 -1.27 8.70
N HIS A 122 -2.46 -1.61 9.29
CA HIS A 122 -3.76 -1.45 8.67
C HIS A 122 -4.05 0.01 8.34
N ASP A 123 -3.90 0.92 9.31
CA ASP A 123 -4.20 2.35 9.14
C ASP A 123 -3.37 2.99 8.02
N ILE A 124 -2.05 2.72 8.00
CA ILE A 124 -1.16 3.25 6.95
C ILE A 124 -1.51 2.64 5.60
N THR A 125 -1.79 1.33 5.53
CA THR A 125 -2.16 0.65 4.28
C THR A 125 -3.47 1.21 3.72
N HIS A 126 -4.44 1.50 4.58
CA HIS A 126 -5.72 2.06 4.18
C HIS A 126 -5.59 3.53 3.71
N SER A 127 -4.70 4.30 4.35
CA SER A 127 -4.34 5.66 3.92
C SER A 127 -3.67 5.64 2.53
N MET A 128 -2.65 4.79 2.35
CA MET A 128 -1.97 4.59 1.05
C MET A 128 -2.94 4.21 -0.07
N ALA A 129 -3.85 3.28 0.19
CA ALA A 129 -4.84 2.87 -0.81
C ALA A 129 -5.83 3.99 -1.15
N ALA A 130 -6.19 4.84 -0.18
CA ALA A 130 -7.06 5.98 -0.43
C ALA A 130 -6.41 6.99 -1.38
N ASP A 131 -5.11 7.22 -1.26
CA ASP A 131 -4.35 8.10 -2.17
C ASP A 131 -4.28 7.56 -3.60
N VAL A 132 -4.24 6.23 -3.75
CA VAL A 132 -4.24 5.56 -5.06
C VAL A 132 -5.61 5.57 -5.73
N VAL A 133 -6.69 5.39 -4.96
CA VAL A 133 -8.05 5.26 -5.50
C VAL A 133 -8.72 6.61 -5.76
N ALA A 134 -8.41 7.66 -4.99
CA ALA A 134 -9.08 8.94 -5.13
C ALA A 134 -8.72 9.62 -6.47
N PRO A 135 -9.67 9.78 -7.42
CA PRO A 135 -9.55 10.85 -8.39
C PRO A 135 -9.76 12.15 -7.62
N GLN A 136 -8.82 13.09 -7.77
CA GLN A 136 -8.84 14.43 -7.18
C GLN A 136 -10.26 14.95 -6.93
N ARG A 137 -10.66 15.13 -5.67
CA ARG A 137 -11.53 16.27 -5.39
C ARG A 137 -10.65 17.49 -5.61
N ALA A 138 -10.65 18.01 -6.82
CA ALA A 138 -10.46 19.44 -7.00
C ALA A 138 -11.48 20.09 -6.07
N GLU A 139 -11.03 20.64 -4.95
CA GLU A 139 -11.82 21.61 -4.21
C GLU A 139 -12.21 22.65 -5.25
N THR A 140 -13.48 22.61 -5.66
CA THR A 140 -14.04 23.67 -6.48
C THR A 140 -14.08 24.88 -5.55
N VAL A 141 -13.00 25.67 -5.60
CA VAL A 141 -12.97 27.00 -5.01
C VAL A 141 -14.01 27.79 -5.78
N ILE A 142 -15.24 27.83 -5.26
CA ILE A 142 -16.28 28.70 -5.76
C ILE A 142 -15.84 30.11 -5.39
N HIS A 143 -15.16 30.78 -6.33
CA HIS A 143 -14.97 32.21 -6.24
C HIS A 143 -16.33 32.88 -6.42
N ILE A 144 -16.98 33.22 -5.31
CA ILE A 144 -18.12 34.14 -5.33
C ILE A 144 -17.53 35.52 -5.57
N ILE A 145 -17.60 35.99 -6.82
CA ILE A 145 -17.33 37.39 -7.17
C ILE A 145 -18.44 38.21 -6.52
N SER A 146 -18.09 39.03 -5.53
CA SER A 146 -18.95 40.07 -4.95
C SER A 146 -18.66 41.41 -5.61
#